data_AF-A0A9E4QJ63-F1
#
_entry.id   AF-A0A9E4QJ63-F1
#
_cell.length_a   1.000
_cell.length_b   1.000
_cell.length_c   1.000
_cell.angle_alpha   90.00
_cell.angle_beta   90.00
_cell.angle_gamma   90.00
#
_symmetry.space_group_name_H-M   'P 1'
#
loop_
_entity.id
_entity.type
_entity.pdbx_description
1 polymer ?
#
loop_
_entity_poly.entity_id
_entity_poly.type
_entity_poly.pdbx_seq_one_letter_code
_entity_poly.pdbx_strand_id
1 'polypeptide(L)' 'MADKELLGDAPATARFPQFRDRIYQMVTAEVSGLTGEQLDFESDRWEWSKWSIRRNLSHMASGDVRWLW' A
#
# COMPACT_ATOMS: atom_id res chain seq x y z
N MET A 1 -17.84 26.79 13.79
CA MET A 1 -17.42 25.78 14.78
C MET A 1 -17.86 24.35 14.42
N ALA A 2 -18.77 24.13 13.47
CA ALA A 2 -19.24 22.81 13.06
C ALA A 2 -18.23 21.93 12.29
N ASP A 3 -17.17 22.53 11.73
CA ASP A 3 -16.24 21.85 10.81
C ASP A 3 -15.20 20.97 11.52
N LYS A 4 -15.00 21.19 12.83
CA LYS A 4 -13.99 20.47 13.63
C LYS A 4 -14.53 19.16 14.20
N GLU A 5 -15.85 19.04 14.34
CA GLU A 5 -16.54 17.86 14.91
C GLU A 5 -16.72 16.76 13.86
N LEU A 6 -16.93 17.11 12.58
CA LEU A 6 -17.11 16.17 11.47
C LEU A 6 -15.84 15.38 11.09
N LEU A 7 -14.66 15.89 11.44
CA LEU A 7 -13.38 15.22 11.14
C LEU A 7 -13.00 14.15 12.16
N GLY A 8 -13.61 14.13 13.35
CA GLY A 8 -13.27 13.21 14.45
C GLY A 8 -13.36 11.74 14.03
N ASP A 9 -14.44 11.39 13.34
CA ASP A 9 -14.78 10.03 12.90
C ASP A 9 -14.51 9.79 11.40
N ALA A 10 -13.89 10.75 10.71
CA ALA A 10 -13.56 10.56 9.30
C ALA A 10 -12.49 9.45 9.15
N PRO A 11 -12.62 8.55 8.16
CA PRO A 11 -11.63 7.51 7.90
C PRO A 11 -10.23 8.10 7.76
N ALA A 12 -9.19 7.37 8.15
CA ALA A 12 -7.83 7.87 8.09
C ALA A 12 -7.43 8.28 6.67
N THR A 13 -7.96 7.62 5.64
CA THR A 13 -7.78 8.02 4.22
C THR A 13 -8.31 9.42 3.87
N ALA A 14 -9.25 9.99 4.63
CA ALA A 14 -9.68 11.38 4.45
C ALA A 14 -8.63 12.37 4.97
N ARG A 15 -7.85 11.98 5.99
CA ARG A 15 -6.75 12.77 6.55
C ARG A 15 -5.43 12.54 5.81
N PHE A 16 -5.26 11.37 5.20
CA PHE A 16 -4.07 10.98 4.45
C PHE A 16 -4.42 10.54 3.02
N PRO A 17 -4.79 11.48 2.13
CA PRO A 17 -5.31 11.17 0.80
C PRO A 17 -4.33 10.42 -0.11
N GLN A 18 -3.03 10.46 0.20
CA GLN A 18 -2.02 9.69 -0.52
C GLN A 18 -2.22 8.16 -0.41
N PHE A 19 -2.82 7.68 0.70
CA PHE A 19 -3.13 6.26 0.88
C PHE A 19 -4.46 5.85 0.23
N ARG A 20 -5.26 6.81 -0.23
CA ARG A 20 -6.50 6.52 -0.96
C ARG A 20 -6.21 6.08 -2.39
N ASP A 21 -5.46 6.90 -3.14
CA ASP A 21 -5.29 6.69 -4.59
C ASP A 21 -3.82 6.69 -5.02
N ARG A 22 -3.00 7.58 -4.43
CA ARG A 22 -1.64 7.83 -4.91
C ARG A 22 -0.70 6.65 -4.70
N ILE A 23 -0.85 5.94 -3.58
CA ILE A 23 -0.04 4.75 -3.29
C ILE A 23 -0.28 3.64 -4.31
N TYR A 24 -1.53 3.40 -4.70
CA TYR A 24 -1.86 2.39 -5.71
C TYR A 24 -1.38 2.77 -7.11
N GLN A 25 -1.41 4.07 -7.46
CA GLN A 25 -0.83 4.56 -8.71
C GLN A 25 0.68 4.35 -8.76
N MET A 26 1.40 4.66 -7.67
CA MET A 26 2.85 4.43 -7.58
C MET A 26 3.18 2.95 -7.67
N VAL A 27 2.46 2.09 -6.93
CA VAL A 27 2.61 0.63 -7.00
C VAL A 27 2.37 0.12 -8.41
N THR A 28 1.30 0.58 -9.07
CA THR A 28 0.96 0.15 -10.44
C THR A 28 2.07 0.53 -11.41
N ALA A 29 2.61 1.74 -11.30
CA ALA A 29 3.72 2.19 -12.13
C ALA A 29 4.98 1.36 -11.88
N GLU A 30 5.30 1.05 -10.62
CA GLU A 30 6.49 0.28 -10.23
C GLU A 30 6.45 -1.16 -10.75
N VAL A 31 5.28 -1.82 -10.70
CA VAL A 31 5.16 -3.21 -11.17
C VAL A 31 4.85 -3.33 -12.65
N SER A 32 4.60 -2.21 -13.33
CA SER A 32 4.29 -2.22 -14.74
C SER A 32 5.49 -2.74 -15.56
N GLY A 33 5.26 -3.81 -16.31
CA GLY A 33 6.27 -4.43 -17.17
C GLY A 33 7.14 -5.47 -16.46
N LEU A 34 6.94 -5.73 -15.17
CA LEU A 34 7.58 -6.87 -14.50
C LEU A 34 6.95 -8.19 -14.95
N THR A 35 7.79 -9.20 -15.16
CA THR A 35 7.33 -10.57 -15.40
C THR A 35 6.86 -11.22 -14.10
N GLY A 36 6.15 -12.35 -14.21
CA GLY A 36 5.78 -13.15 -13.05
C GLY A 36 7.00 -13.56 -12.21
N GLU A 37 8.07 -14.01 -12.86
CA GLU A 37 9.33 -14.40 -12.20
C GLU A 37 9.97 -13.22 -11.44
N GLN A 38 9.93 -12.01 -12.01
CA GLN A 38 10.45 -10.82 -11.33
C GLN A 38 9.58 -10.42 -10.13
N LEU A 39 8.25 -10.55 -10.25
CA LEU A 39 7.33 -10.31 -9.13
C LEU A 39 7.50 -11.30 -7.99
N ASP A 40 7.92 -12.53 -8.33
CA ASP A 40 8.10 -13.66 -7.41
C ASP A 40 9.56 -13.87 -6.99
N PHE A 41 10.46 -12.92 -7.33
CA PHE A 41 11.84 -12.94 -6.91
C PHE A 41 11.97 -12.87 -5.38
N GLU A 42 12.76 -13.78 -4.81
CA GLU A 42 13.16 -13.78 -3.40
C GLU A 42 14.67 -14.02 -3.29
N SER A 43 15.29 -13.51 -2.23
CA SER A 43 16.71 -13.72 -1.95
C SER A 43 17.00 -13.69 -0.45
N ASP A 44 17.79 -14.67 0.00
CA ASP A 44 18.32 -14.75 1.37
C ASP A 44 19.47 -13.78 1.64
N ARG A 45 19.94 -13.07 0.61
CA ARG A 45 21.06 -12.13 0.74
C ARG A 45 20.69 -10.87 1.53
N TRP A 46 19.45 -10.41 1.40
CA TRP A 46 18.96 -9.21 2.07
C TRP A 46 17.62 -9.50 2.75
N GLU A 47 17.45 -9.04 3.99
CA GLU A 47 16.22 -9.31 4.75
C GLU A 47 14.96 -8.82 4.03
N TRP A 48 15.03 -7.66 3.39
CA TRP A 48 13.91 -7.08 2.64
C TRP A 48 13.57 -7.86 1.36
N SER A 49 14.49 -8.68 0.83
CA SER A 49 14.24 -9.54 -0.33
C SER A 49 13.77 -10.94 0.02
N LYS A 50 13.57 -11.26 1.32
CA LYS A 50 12.98 -12.55 1.73
C LYS A 50 11.51 -12.69 1.36
N TRP A 51 10.85 -11.58 1.05
CA TRP A 51 9.46 -11.56 0.61
C TRP A 51 9.42 -11.03 -0.80
N SER A 52 8.74 -11.76 -1.69
CA SER A 52 8.57 -11.30 -3.06
C SER A 52 7.84 -9.95 -3.14
N ILE A 53 7.99 -9.26 -4.27
CA ILE A 53 7.26 -8.02 -4.55
C ILE A 53 5.76 -8.30 -4.43
N ARG A 54 5.27 -9.41 -5.00
CA ARG A 54 3.87 -9.83 -4.90
C ARG A 54 3.39 -9.95 -3.45
N ARG A 55 4.23 -10.52 -2.57
CA ARG A 55 3.89 -10.72 -1.16
C ARG A 55 3.87 -9.40 -0.37
N ASN A 56 4.82 -8.51 -0.65
CA ASN A 56 4.84 -7.16 -0.10
C ASN A 56 3.59 -6.35 -0.51
N LEU A 57 3.21 -6.41 -1.80
CA LEU A 57 2.00 -5.73 -2.28
C LEU A 57 0.72 -6.28 -1.65
N SER A 58 0.61 -7.60 -1.53
CA SER A 58 -0.52 -8.23 -0.84
C SER A 58 -0.58 -7.80 0.64
N HIS A 59 0.56 -7.67 1.30
CA HIS A 59 0.63 -7.21 2.68
C HIS A 59 0.17 -5.76 2.82
N MET A 60 0.70 -4.85 2.00
CA MET A 60 0.31 -3.43 1.96
C MET A 60 -1.20 -3.25 1.71
N ALA A 61 -1.74 -3.90 0.68
CA ALA A 61 -3.16 -3.82 0.36
C ALA A 61 -4.05 -4.31 1.51
N SER A 62 -3.61 -5.32 2.25
CA SER A 62 -4.31 -5.80 3.44
C SER A 62 -4.26 -4.80 4.61
N GLY A 63 -3.20 -3.99 4.71
CA GLY A 63 -3.02 -2.98 5.75
C GLY A 63 -4.00 -1.83 5.62
N ASP A 64 -4.15 -1.29 4.41
CA ASP A 64 -5.03 -0.15 4.16
C ASP A 64 -6.49 -0.47 4.51
N VAL A 65 -6.97 -1.66 4.12
CA VAL A 65 -8.34 -2.12 4.44
C VAL A 65 -8.56 -2.31 5.94
N ARG A 66 -7.55 -2.74 6.69
CA ARG A 66 -7.70 -3.08 8.11
C ARG A 66 -7.56 -1.88 9.04
N TRP A 67 -6.84 -0.85 8.62
CA TRP A 67 -6.41 0.22 9.51
C TRP A 67 -6.77 1.63 9.03
N LEU A 68 -6.97 1.83 7.73
CA LEU A 68 -7.21 3.17 7.16
C LEU A 68 -8.65 3.40 6.71
N TRP A 69 -9.45 2.34 6.71
CA TRP A 69 -10.88 2.33 6.38
C TRP A 69 -11.70 1.98 7.62
#